data_AF-W2EJH0-F1
#
_entry.id   AF-W2EJH0-F1
#
_cell.length_a   1.000
_cell.length_b   1.000
_cell.length_c   1.000
_cell.angle_alpha   90.00
_cell.angle_beta   90.00
_cell.angle_gamma   90.00
#
_symmetry.space_group_name_H-M   'P 1'
#
loop_
_entity.id
_entity.type
_entity.pdbx_description
1 polymer ?
#
loop_
_entity_poly.entity_id
_entity_poly.type
_entity_poly.pdbx_seq_one_letter_code
_entity_poly.pdbx_strand_id
1 'polypeptide(L)'
;MDETHNSDLRIVGGHLVLDLVNTVAPRTPDGSGHHEYLPGPEGLLAWARRVDVLDEREAEEVAAAWRAAPGSAAQAWRAALEIREAVYAVLSARLPPAAGSAPAEGAGTVSVAGEAQAGVTEASPGAGRAPDPGPALERL
;
A
#
# COMPACT_ATOMS: atom_id res chain seq x y z
N MET A 1 -30.76 -8.35 -2.71
CA MET A 1 -29.51 -9.07 -3.03
C MET A 1 -28.90 -8.26 -4.15
N ASP A 2 -27.98 -7.35 -3.81
CA ASP A 2 -27.50 -6.34 -4.75
C ASP A 2 -26.36 -6.90 -5.60
N GLU A 3 -26.72 -7.41 -6.77
CA GLU A 3 -25.81 -7.58 -7.89
C GLU A 3 -25.40 -6.19 -8.37
N THR A 4 -24.22 -5.71 -7.94
CA THR A 4 -23.28 -4.79 -8.62
C THR A 4 -22.43 -4.08 -7.56
N HIS A 5 -21.47 -4.77 -6.95
CA HIS A 5 -20.61 -4.16 -5.94
C HIS A 5 -19.38 -3.46 -6.57
N ASN A 6 -18.75 -4.04 -7.58
CA ASN A 6 -17.47 -3.54 -8.14
C ASN A 6 -17.61 -2.27 -9.02
N SER A 7 -18.78 -2.04 -9.62
CA SER A 7 -18.93 -0.99 -10.64
C SER A 7 -18.75 0.43 -10.12
N ASP A 8 -19.03 0.64 -8.83
CA ASP A 8 -18.97 1.95 -8.17
C ASP A 8 -17.55 2.31 -7.71
N LEU A 9 -16.57 1.42 -7.90
CA LEU A 9 -15.18 1.67 -7.56
C LEU A 9 -14.55 2.73 -8.47
N ARG A 10 -14.06 3.79 -7.83
CA ARG A 10 -13.19 4.79 -8.47
C ARG A 10 -11.80 4.19 -8.71
N ILE A 11 -11.54 3.83 -9.96
CA ILE A 11 -10.21 3.44 -10.42
C ILE A 11 -9.39 4.72 -10.63
N VAL A 12 -8.30 4.84 -9.89
CA VAL A 12 -7.29 5.90 -10.07
C VAL A 12 -6.31 5.36 -11.12
N GLY A 13 -6.80 5.28 -12.36
CA GLY A 13 -6.14 4.58 -13.47
C GLY A 13 -4.65 4.88 -13.57
N GLY A 14 -3.84 3.87 -13.22
CA GLY A 14 -2.39 3.86 -13.40
C GLY A 14 -1.57 3.44 -12.18
N HIS A 15 -2.16 3.27 -11.00
CA HIS A 15 -1.40 2.84 -9.82
C HIS A 15 -2.13 1.73 -9.05
N LEU A 16 -1.89 0.48 -9.44
CA LEU A 16 -2.54 -0.73 -8.91
C LEU A 16 -2.65 -0.78 -7.38
N VAL A 17 -1.61 -0.32 -6.69
CA VAL A 17 -1.59 -0.25 -5.22
C VAL A 17 -2.66 0.70 -4.65
N LEU A 18 -2.90 1.85 -5.31
CA LEU A 18 -3.96 2.79 -4.94
C LEU A 18 -5.33 2.23 -5.28
N ASP A 19 -5.46 1.56 -6.43
CA ASP A 19 -6.71 0.90 -6.83
C ASP A 19 -7.11 -0.21 -5.85
N LEU A 20 -6.12 -0.95 -5.33
CA LEU A 20 -6.36 -2.00 -4.32
C LEU A 20 -6.85 -1.42 -2.99
N VAL A 21 -6.23 -0.36 -2.47
CA VAL A 21 -6.69 0.25 -1.19
C VAL A 21 -8.06 0.94 -1.31
N ASN A 22 -8.38 1.44 -2.51
CA ASN A 22 -9.68 2.04 -2.80
C ASN A 22 -10.81 1.00 -2.91
N THR A 23 -10.51 -0.30 -2.81
CA THR A 23 -11.54 -1.34 -2.65
C THR A 23 -12.23 -1.32 -1.28
N VAL A 24 -11.88 -0.38 -0.41
CA VAL A 24 -12.65 -0.03 0.78
C VAL A 24 -12.82 1.48 0.83
N ALA A 25 -14.06 1.97 0.75
CA ALA A 25 -14.32 3.41 0.77
C ALA A 25 -15.74 3.76 1.29
N PRO A 26 -15.93 4.92 1.92
CA PRO A 26 -14.90 5.79 2.52
C PRO A 26 -14.23 5.11 3.72
N ARG A 27 -12.95 5.41 3.96
CA ARG A 27 -12.28 5.03 5.22
C ARG A 27 -12.36 6.21 6.20
N THR A 28 -13.23 6.10 7.20
CA THR A 28 -13.38 7.10 8.26
C THR A 28 -12.65 6.66 9.53
N PRO A 29 -12.20 7.59 10.40
CA PRO A 29 -11.48 7.26 11.63
C PRO A 29 -12.28 6.41 12.62
N ASP A 30 -13.60 6.55 12.63
CA ASP A 30 -14.54 5.79 13.46
C ASP A 30 -14.94 4.44 12.85
N GLY A 31 -14.46 4.13 11.64
CA GLY A 31 -14.74 2.91 10.91
C GLY A 31 -16.19 2.76 10.44
N SER A 32 -17.04 3.78 10.63
CA SER A 32 -18.44 3.73 10.22
C SER A 32 -18.60 4.07 8.73
N GLY A 33 -19.49 3.34 8.05
CA GLY A 33 -19.87 3.66 6.67
C GLY A 33 -18.85 3.31 5.58
N HIS A 34 -17.84 2.49 5.87
CA HIS A 34 -16.98 1.95 4.80
C HIS A 34 -17.69 0.84 4.03
N HIS A 35 -17.56 0.85 2.70
CA HIS A 35 -18.05 -0.21 1.83
C HIS A 35 -16.88 -1.11 1.43
N GLU A 36 -17.04 -2.43 1.58
CA GLU A 36 -16.09 -3.46 1.13
C GLU A 36 -16.46 -3.91 -0.29
N TYR A 37 -15.58 -3.64 -1.24
CA TYR A 37 -15.81 -3.93 -2.65
C TYR A 37 -15.22 -5.27 -3.12
N LEU A 38 -14.51 -6.00 -2.24
CA LEU A 38 -14.02 -7.36 -2.45
C LEU A 38 -14.70 -8.35 -1.49
N PRO A 39 -16.02 -8.62 -1.63
CA PRO A 39 -16.76 -9.46 -0.67
C PRO A 39 -16.38 -10.95 -0.70
N GLY A 40 -15.52 -11.37 -1.63
CA GLY A 40 -15.08 -12.76 -1.78
C GLY A 40 -14.10 -12.95 -2.94
N PRO A 41 -13.62 -14.19 -3.16
CA PRO A 41 -12.70 -14.51 -4.25
C PRO A 41 -13.21 -14.07 -5.64
N GLU A 42 -14.48 -14.24 -5.91
CA GLU A 42 -15.14 -13.89 -7.18
C GLU A 42 -15.11 -12.37 -7.39
N GLY A 43 -15.26 -11.60 -6.31
CA GLY A 43 -15.09 -10.15 -6.31
C GLY A 43 -13.64 -9.75 -6.61
N LEU A 44 -12.66 -10.46 -6.06
CA LEU A 44 -11.24 -10.27 -6.37
C LEU A 44 -10.94 -10.56 -7.85
N LEU A 45 -11.48 -11.63 -8.41
CA LEU A 45 -11.27 -11.97 -9.81
C LEU A 45 -11.91 -10.95 -10.75
N ALA A 46 -13.12 -10.49 -10.43
CA ALA A 46 -13.79 -9.43 -11.18
C ALA A 46 -13.02 -8.09 -11.11
N TRP A 47 -12.48 -7.75 -9.95
CA TRP A 47 -11.65 -6.56 -9.77
C TRP A 47 -10.35 -6.67 -10.55
N ALA A 48 -9.65 -7.81 -10.46
CA ALA A 48 -8.37 -8.02 -11.16
C ALA A 48 -8.50 -7.86 -12.69
N ARG A 49 -9.63 -8.30 -13.27
CA ARG A 49 -9.95 -8.02 -14.68
C ARG A 49 -10.21 -6.55 -14.94
N ARG A 50 -10.99 -5.89 -14.09
CA ARG A 50 -11.35 -4.46 -14.24
C ARG A 50 -10.12 -3.54 -14.20
N VAL A 51 -9.06 -3.92 -13.49
CA VAL A 51 -7.80 -3.17 -13.39
C VAL A 51 -6.69 -3.73 -14.29
N ASP A 52 -7.03 -4.58 -15.26
CA ASP A 52 -6.11 -5.18 -16.25
C ASP A 52 -4.91 -5.94 -15.64
N VAL A 53 -5.06 -6.50 -14.43
CA VAL A 53 -4.08 -7.44 -13.84
C VAL A 53 -4.17 -8.81 -14.50
N LEU A 54 -5.38 -9.19 -14.91
CA LEU A 54 -5.67 -10.41 -15.66
C LEU A 54 -6.45 -10.05 -16.91
N ASP A 55 -6.07 -10.63 -18.03
CA ASP A 55 -6.91 -10.63 -19.23
C ASP A 55 -8.09 -11.62 -19.08
N GLU A 56 -8.99 -11.64 -20.08
CA GLU A 56 -10.17 -12.51 -20.06
C GLU A 56 -9.80 -13.99 -19.95
N ARG A 57 -8.81 -14.41 -20.74
CA ARG A 57 -8.39 -15.81 -20.84
C ARG A 57 -7.73 -16.24 -19.53
N GLU A 58 -6.86 -15.41 -18.98
CA GLU A 58 -6.20 -15.64 -17.69
C GLU A 58 -7.23 -15.74 -16.56
N ALA A 59 -8.26 -14.89 -16.57
CA ALA A 59 -9.31 -14.94 -15.57
C ALA A 59 -10.17 -16.21 -15.67
N GLU A 60 -10.47 -16.69 -16.88
CA GLU A 60 -11.16 -17.97 -17.09
C GLU A 60 -10.33 -19.15 -16.59
N GLU A 61 -9.01 -19.14 -16.85
CA GLU A 61 -8.06 -20.16 -16.38
C GLU A 61 -7.99 -20.18 -14.84
N VAL A 62 -7.88 -19.01 -14.21
CA VAL A 62 -7.91 -18.86 -12.75
C VAL A 62 -9.24 -19.34 -12.17
N ALA A 63 -10.37 -18.96 -12.78
CA ALA A 63 -11.69 -19.41 -12.35
C ALA A 63 -11.83 -20.93 -12.42
N ALA A 64 -11.31 -21.56 -13.47
CA ALA A 64 -11.30 -23.01 -13.61
C ALA A 64 -10.44 -23.68 -12.52
N ALA A 65 -9.24 -23.15 -12.26
CA ALA A 65 -8.37 -23.65 -11.19
C ALA A 65 -9.02 -23.51 -9.80
N TRP A 66 -9.67 -22.38 -9.53
CA TRP A 66 -10.36 -22.13 -8.27
C TRP A 66 -11.58 -23.03 -8.06
N ARG A 67 -12.33 -23.34 -9.12
CA ARG A 67 -13.42 -24.35 -9.04
C ARG A 67 -12.89 -25.73 -8.68
N ALA A 68 -11.72 -26.11 -9.20
CA ALA A 68 -11.08 -27.39 -8.88
C ALA A 68 -10.49 -27.42 -7.45
N ALA A 69 -10.08 -26.27 -6.91
CA ALA A 69 -9.50 -26.14 -5.58
C ALA A 69 -9.99 -24.88 -4.83
N PRO A 70 -11.20 -24.90 -4.23
CA PRO A 70 -11.78 -23.71 -3.59
C PRO A 70 -10.93 -23.09 -2.47
N GLY A 71 -10.10 -23.90 -1.79
CA GLY A 71 -9.16 -23.40 -0.78
C GLY A 71 -8.13 -22.41 -1.34
N SER A 72 -7.74 -22.56 -2.60
CA SER A 72 -6.80 -21.64 -3.27
C SER A 72 -7.44 -20.26 -3.52
N ALA A 73 -8.72 -20.22 -3.89
CA ALA A 73 -9.49 -19.00 -4.06
C ALA A 73 -9.58 -18.20 -2.75
N ALA A 74 -9.94 -18.89 -1.66
CA ALA A 74 -10.00 -18.28 -0.33
C ALA A 74 -8.63 -17.82 0.18
N GLN A 75 -7.55 -18.51 -0.18
CA GLN A 75 -6.19 -18.09 0.17
C GLN A 75 -5.77 -16.84 -0.61
N ALA A 76 -5.99 -16.81 -1.93
CA ALA A 76 -5.69 -15.66 -2.76
C ALA A 76 -6.47 -14.42 -2.31
N TRP A 77 -7.76 -14.58 -2.01
CA TRP A 77 -8.59 -13.50 -1.48
C TRP A 77 -8.04 -12.93 -0.17
N ARG A 78 -7.75 -13.78 0.83
CA ARG A 78 -7.17 -13.33 2.10
C ARG A 78 -5.83 -12.64 1.92
N ALA A 79 -4.95 -13.18 1.06
CA ALA A 79 -3.66 -12.55 0.77
C ALA A 79 -3.83 -11.15 0.17
N ALA A 80 -4.81 -10.96 -0.74
CA ALA A 80 -5.10 -9.64 -1.29
C ALA A 80 -5.60 -8.65 -0.21
N LEU A 81 -6.44 -9.10 0.72
CA LEU A 81 -6.89 -8.28 1.86
C LEU A 81 -5.72 -7.91 2.78
N GLU A 82 -4.84 -8.86 3.11
CA GLU A 82 -3.66 -8.62 3.94
C GLU A 82 -2.72 -7.59 3.30
N ILE A 83 -2.43 -7.73 2.00
CA ILE A 83 -1.64 -6.77 1.23
C ILE A 83 -2.30 -5.39 1.25
N ARG A 84 -3.62 -5.33 1.02
CA ARG A 84 -4.38 -4.08 1.01
C ARG A 84 -4.25 -3.34 2.35
N GLU A 85 -4.45 -4.02 3.47
CA GLU A 85 -4.36 -3.38 4.78
C GLU A 85 -2.92 -2.97 5.14
N ALA A 86 -1.92 -3.78 4.80
CA ALA A 86 -0.52 -3.43 5.00
C ALA A 86 -0.12 -2.18 4.21
N VAL A 87 -0.52 -2.11 2.93
CA VAL A 87 -0.32 -0.94 2.07
C VAL A 87 -1.04 0.28 2.64
N TYR A 88 -2.31 0.14 3.02
CA TYR A 88 -3.09 1.24 3.59
C TYR A 88 -2.40 1.82 4.83
N ALA A 89 -1.89 0.97 5.73
CA ALA A 89 -1.16 1.41 6.91
C ALA A 89 0.09 2.24 6.55
N VAL A 90 0.88 1.78 5.57
CA VAL A 90 2.07 2.50 5.10
C VAL A 90 1.71 3.85 4.47
N LEU A 91 0.69 3.89 3.62
CA LEU A 91 0.25 5.12 2.95
C LEU A 91 -0.32 6.12 3.97
N SER A 92 -1.18 5.66 4.87
CA SER A 92 -1.85 6.49 5.89
C SER A 92 -0.87 7.12 6.86
N ALA A 93 0.20 6.41 7.24
CA ALA A 93 1.25 6.94 8.10
C ALA A 93 2.02 8.14 7.50
N ARG A 94 1.91 8.36 6.18
CA ARG A 94 2.57 9.47 5.47
C ARG A 94 1.62 10.63 5.16
N LEU A 95 0.32 10.46 5.37
CA LEU A 95 -0.66 11.52 5.17
C LEU A 95 -0.68 12.45 6.40
N PRO A 96 -0.72 13.77 6.20
CA PRO A 96 -1.02 14.68 7.29
C PRO A 96 -2.43 14.37 7.84
N PRO A 97 -2.69 14.63 9.14
CA PRO A 97 -4.04 14.50 9.68
C PRO A 97 -5.01 15.30 8.82
N ALA A 98 -6.14 14.68 8.48
CA ALA A 98 -7.14 15.30 7.62
C ALA A 98 -7.55 16.65 8.24
N ALA A 99 -7.49 17.72 7.44
CA ALA A 99 -7.91 19.04 7.89
C ALA A 99 -9.39 18.97 8.34
N GLY A 100 -9.62 19.01 9.66
CA GLY A 100 -10.93 18.83 10.26
C GLY A 100 -11.02 17.76 11.35
N SER A 101 -9.98 16.93 11.56
CA SER A 101 -9.90 16.10 12.76
C SER A 101 -9.56 16.97 13.97
N ALA A 102 -10.56 17.49 14.67
CA ALA A 102 -10.35 18.06 16.00
C ALA A 102 -9.71 17.01 16.91
N PRO A 103 -8.74 17.36 17.77
CA PRO A 103 -8.24 16.42 18.75
C PRO A 103 -9.40 15.99 19.64
N ALA A 104 -9.61 14.68 19.78
CA ALA A 104 -10.48 14.16 20.82
C ALA A 104 -9.87 14.55 22.17
N GLU A 105 -10.39 15.61 22.80
CA GLU A 105 -10.09 15.94 24.18
C GLU A 105 -10.56 14.77 25.07
N GLY A 106 -9.62 13.92 25.47
CA GLY A 106 -9.90 12.83 26.41
C GLY A 106 -9.21 11.51 26.12
N ALA A 107 -7.91 11.50 25.83
CA ALA A 107 -7.10 10.29 25.94
C ALA A 107 -5.84 10.63 26.74
N GLY A 108 -5.83 10.18 28.00
CA GLY A 108 -4.72 10.38 28.92
C GLY A 108 -3.40 9.91 28.31
N THR A 109 -2.41 10.77 28.37
CA THR A 109 -1.03 10.49 27.99
C THR A 109 -0.47 9.37 28.87
N VAL A 110 -0.28 8.17 28.32
CA VAL A 110 0.64 7.21 28.91
C VAL A 110 2.05 7.62 28.44
N SER A 111 2.76 8.31 29.33
CA SER A 111 4.18 8.58 29.20
C SER A 111 4.95 7.28 29.40
N VAL A 112 5.61 6.78 28.36
CA VAL A 112 6.69 5.81 28.51
C VAL A 112 7.99 6.60 28.54
N ALA A 113 8.38 7.00 29.75
CA ALA A 113 9.71 7.50 30.03
C ALA A 113 10.65 6.31 30.31
N GLY A 114 11.73 6.22 29.54
CA GLY A 114 12.91 5.43 29.80
C GLY A 114 13.61 5.03 28.48
N GLU A 115 14.87 5.35 28.20
CA GLU A 115 15.95 5.99 28.94
C GLU A 115 16.91 6.68 27.95
N ALA A 116 17.67 7.63 28.49
CA ALA A 116 18.82 8.32 27.91
C ALA A 116 19.95 7.34 27.47
N GLN A 117 21.00 7.64 26.71
CA GLN A 117 21.66 8.89 26.36
C GLN A 117 22.70 8.63 25.25
N ALA A 118 22.94 9.66 24.44
CA ALA A 118 24.16 10.08 23.73
C ALA A 118 25.33 9.09 23.49
N GLY A 119 25.74 9.03 22.22
CA GLY A 119 27.06 8.59 21.77
C GLY A 119 27.36 9.11 20.37
N VAL A 120 27.70 10.39 20.25
CA VAL A 120 28.35 10.93 19.05
C VAL A 120 29.78 10.39 19.03
N THR A 121 30.16 9.66 17.99
CA THR A 121 31.53 9.69 17.50
C THR A 121 31.53 9.46 15.99
N GLU A 122 31.71 10.55 15.27
CA GLU A 122 32.09 10.58 13.87
C GLU A 122 33.56 10.13 13.79
N ALA A 123 33.83 9.03 13.07
CA ALA A 123 35.19 8.64 12.72
C ALA A 123 35.22 8.27 11.23
N SER A 124 35.80 9.17 10.45
CA SER A 124 36.09 9.03 9.02
C SER A 124 36.86 7.74 8.71
N PRO A 125 36.52 7.00 7.64
CA PRO A 125 37.46 6.14 6.95
C PRO A 125 38.19 6.96 5.88
N GLY A 126 39.52 7.03 5.99
CA GLY A 126 40.38 7.62 4.98
C GLY A 126 40.24 6.91 3.63
N ALA A 127 40.14 7.70 2.56
CA ALA A 127 40.26 7.24 1.20
C ALA A 127 41.46 7.94 0.55
N GLY A 128 42.30 7.14 -0.09
CA GLY A 128 43.63 7.46 -0.57
C GLY A 128 43.71 8.67 -1.49
N ARG A 129 44.79 9.43 -1.26
CA ARG A 129 45.39 10.40 -2.17
C ARG A 129 45.74 9.72 -3.50
N ALA A 130 45.04 10.08 -4.58
CA ALA A 130 45.50 9.89 -5.95
C ALA A 130 46.28 11.13 -6.42
N PRO A 131 47.31 10.99 -7.28
CA PRO A 131 48.11 12.12 -7.75
C PRO A 131 47.42 12.92 -8.88
N ASP A 132 47.80 14.20 -8.88
CA ASP A 132 47.42 15.30 -9.76
C ASP A 132 47.74 15.07 -11.25
N PRO A 133 46.78 15.22 -12.18
CA PRO A 133 47.08 15.48 -13.59
C PRO A 133 47.19 16.99 -13.82
N GLY A 134 48.43 17.46 -13.99
CA GLY A 134 48.74 18.87 -14.29
C GLY A 134 48.02 19.41 -15.54
N PRO A 135 47.78 20.73 -15.63
CA PRO A 135 47.02 21.29 -16.73
C PRO A 135 47.86 21.37 -18.01
N ALA A 136 47.37 20.74 -19.07
CA ALA A 136 47.71 21.10 -20.43
C ALA A 136 47.00 22.41 -20.79
N LEU A 137 47.77 23.47 -21.03
CA LEU A 137 47.36 24.59 -21.85
C LEU A 137 48.44 24.86 -22.89
N GLU A 138 48.05 24.65 -24.15
CA GLU A 138 48.70 25.20 -25.34
C GLU A 138 49.00 26.69 -25.17
N ARG A 139 50.16 27.16 -25.69
CA ARG A 139 50.28 28.24 -26.68
C ARG A 139 51.76 28.43 -27.07
N LEU A 140 51.99 28.43 -28.40
CA LEU A 140 53.18 28.84 -29.18
C LEU A 140 54.38 27.89 -29.23
#